data_AF-A0A2T4CS39-F1
#
_entry.id   AF-A0A2T4CS39-F1
#
_cell.length_a   1.000
_cell.length_b   1.000
_cell.length_c   1.000
_cell.angle_alpha   90.00
_cell.angle_beta   90.00
_cell.angle_gamma   90.00
#
_symmetry.space_group_name_H-M   'P 1'
#
loop_
_entity.id
_entity.type
_entity.pdbx_description
1 polymer ?
#
loop_
_entity_poly.entity_id
_entity_poly.type
_entity_poly.pdbx_seq_one_letter_code
_entity_poly.pdbx_strand_id
1 'polypeptide(L)'
;RIRLASQIGAGLVGVMYVLDEPSIGLHQRDNERLLKTLTHLRDLGNTVIVVEHDEDAIRAADHVIDIGPGAGVHGGQIVAQGRYEDILDAEGSLTADYLSGRKAIAIPEQRHKPGKQWLTLSGATGNNLKDVEVKLPIGLMTCVTGVSGSGKSTLINDTLFRIAHRELNKATVTEPAPYKKIDG
;
A
#
# COMPACT_ATOMS: atom_id res chain seq x y z
N ARG A 1 8.85 9.62 0.31
CA ARG A 1 9.85 8.97 1.19
C ARG A 1 11.23 9.63 1.20
N ILE A 2 11.99 9.67 0.10
CA ILE A 2 13.31 10.34 0.06
C ILE A 2 13.21 11.80 0.54
N ARG A 3 12.15 12.50 0.11
CA ARG A 3 11.84 13.85 0.58
C ARG A 3 11.55 13.94 2.09
N LEU A 4 10.91 12.94 2.70
CA LEU A 4 10.63 12.94 4.13
C LEU A 4 11.92 12.78 4.94
N ALA A 5 12.75 11.81 4.55
CA ALA A 5 14.06 11.57 5.16
C ALA A 5 14.96 12.82 5.09
N SER A 6 14.98 13.54 3.96
CA SER A 6 15.76 14.76 3.83
C SER A 6 15.28 15.90 4.74
N GLN A 7 13.97 16.02 4.99
CA GLN A 7 13.44 17.08 5.84
C GLN A 7 13.73 16.83 7.33
N ILE A 8 13.70 15.56 7.76
CA ILE A 8 14.09 15.19 9.13
C ILE A 8 15.56 15.53 9.37
N GLY A 9 16.43 15.21 8.40
CA GLY A 9 17.86 15.53 8.49
C GLY A 9 18.18 17.03 8.50
N ALA A 10 17.26 17.88 8.05
CA ALA A 10 17.43 19.33 8.05
C ALA A 10 17.17 19.97 9.43
N GLY A 11 16.51 19.26 10.35
CA GLY A 11 16.30 19.74 11.73
C GLY A 11 15.46 21.01 11.84
N LEU A 12 14.56 21.26 10.87
CA LEU A 12 13.71 22.45 10.88
C LEU A 12 12.67 22.39 12.00
N VAL A 13 12.40 23.55 12.60
CA VAL A 13 11.44 23.76 13.70
C VAL A 13 10.47 24.88 13.30
N GLY A 14 9.21 24.78 13.72
CA GLY A 14 8.18 25.79 13.41
C GLY A 14 7.66 25.72 11.97
N VAL A 15 7.87 24.60 11.28
CA VAL A 15 7.39 24.37 9.90
C VAL A 15 6.10 23.55 9.92
N MET A 16 5.26 23.75 8.91
CA MET A 16 4.10 22.90 8.64
C MET A 16 4.42 21.91 7.52
N TYR A 17 4.43 20.61 7.84
CA TYR A 17 4.55 19.53 6.89
C TYR A 17 3.17 19.03 6.48
N VAL A 18 2.94 18.93 5.17
CA VAL A 18 1.74 18.31 4.60
C VAL A 18 2.19 17.09 3.79
N LEU A 19 1.69 15.91 4.15
CA LEU A 19 2.05 14.63 3.54
C LEU A 19 0.81 13.96 2.96
N ASP A 20 0.95 13.46 1.75
CA ASP A 20 -0.09 12.73 1.03
C ASP A 20 0.29 11.24 0.97
N GLU A 21 -0.51 10.41 1.66
CA GLU A 21 -0.38 8.95 1.79
C GLU A 21 1.07 8.42 1.90
N PRO A 22 1.84 8.83 2.94
CA PRO A 22 3.23 8.42 3.09
C PRO A 22 3.44 6.90 3.25
N SER A 23 2.40 6.14 3.62
CA SER A 23 2.39 4.69 3.75
C SER A 23 2.42 3.95 2.40
N ILE A 24 2.07 4.59 1.27
CA ILE A 24 1.96 3.91 -0.06
C ILE A 24 3.20 3.08 -0.38
N GLY A 25 3.03 1.76 -0.55
CA GLY A 25 4.11 0.85 -0.90
C GLY A 25 5.08 0.54 0.25
N LEU A 26 4.73 0.90 1.49
CA LEU A 26 5.29 0.28 2.69
C LEU A 26 4.58 -1.03 2.98
N HIS A 27 5.31 -1.91 3.64
CA HIS A 27 4.73 -3.10 4.24
C HIS A 27 4.29 -2.78 5.67
N GLN A 28 3.25 -3.41 6.20
CA GLN A 28 2.71 -3.10 7.54
C GLN A 28 3.78 -3.05 8.64
N ARG A 29 4.72 -3.99 8.60
CA ARG A 29 5.91 -4.02 9.49
C ARG A 29 6.70 -2.70 9.53
N ASP A 30 6.83 -2.01 8.40
CA ASP A 30 7.61 -0.79 8.30
C ASP A 30 6.77 0.47 8.59
N ASN A 31 5.43 0.33 8.70
CA ASN A 31 4.51 1.42 9.00
C ASN A 31 4.75 2.01 10.40
N GLU A 32 5.02 1.17 11.40
CA GLU A 32 5.33 1.62 12.77
C GLU A 32 6.54 2.59 12.81
N ARG A 33 7.54 2.36 11.95
CA ARG A 33 8.71 3.23 11.85
C ARG A 33 8.37 4.57 11.20
N LEU A 34 7.48 4.56 10.20
CA LEU A 34 6.96 5.79 9.60
C LEU A 34 6.21 6.61 10.65
N LEU A 35 5.29 6.01 11.40
CA LEU A 35 4.53 6.70 12.44
C LEU A 35 5.44 7.34 13.49
N LYS A 36 6.41 6.58 14.03
CA LYS A 36 7.42 7.13 14.96
C LYS A 36 8.17 8.34 14.39
N THR A 37 8.45 8.32 13.10
CA THR A 37 9.14 9.41 12.42
C THR A 37 8.26 10.65 12.31
N LEU A 38 6.97 10.48 12.00
CA LEU A 38 6.00 11.58 11.95
C LEU A 38 5.77 12.19 13.35
N THR A 39 5.63 11.34 14.37
CA THR A 39 5.57 11.76 15.79
C THR A 39 6.82 12.54 16.18
N HIS A 40 8.01 12.07 15.79
CA HIS A 40 9.25 12.79 16.08
C HIS A 40 9.30 14.17 15.41
N LEU A 41 8.88 14.28 14.15
CA LEU A 41 8.80 15.57 13.45
C LEU A 41 7.89 16.57 14.19
N ARG A 42 6.74 16.11 14.68
CA ARG A 42 5.83 16.89 15.52
C ARG A 42 6.51 17.32 16.81
N ASP A 43 7.15 16.40 17.52
CA ASP A 43 7.79 16.65 18.82
C ASP A 43 8.97 17.63 18.74
N LEU A 44 9.59 17.79 17.56
CA LEU A 44 10.56 18.86 17.30
C LEU A 44 9.95 20.27 17.25
N GLY A 45 8.63 20.41 17.38
CA GLY A 45 7.92 21.68 17.34
C GLY A 45 7.38 22.04 15.95
N ASN A 46 7.08 21.04 15.12
CA ASN A 46 6.47 21.23 13.81
C ASN A 46 4.99 20.84 13.83
N THR A 47 4.23 21.39 12.88
CA THR A 47 2.87 20.89 12.58
C THR A 47 2.98 19.83 11.48
N VAL A 48 2.32 18.69 11.66
CA VAL A 48 2.35 17.58 10.71
C VAL A 48 0.91 17.22 10.33
N ILE A 49 0.54 17.46 9.07
CA ILE A 49 -0.76 17.11 8.50
C ILE A 49 -0.54 15.95 7.54
N VAL A 50 -1.31 14.88 7.71
CA VAL A 50 -1.15 13.65 6.92
C VAL A 50 -2.51 13.21 6.38
N VAL A 51 -2.57 12.98 5.08
CA VAL A 51 -3.66 12.24 4.44
C VAL A 51 -3.29 10.76 4.47
N GLU A 52 -4.11 9.93 5.13
CA GLU A 52 -3.88 8.49 5.27
C GLU A 52 -5.21 7.72 5.32
N HIS A 53 -5.09 6.41 5.06
CA HIS A 53 -6.19 5.46 5.16
C HIS A 53 -5.84 4.25 6.05
N ASP A 54 -4.62 4.19 6.57
CA ASP A 54 -4.15 3.13 7.46
C ASP A 54 -4.72 3.30 8.89
N GLU A 55 -5.23 2.20 9.46
CA GLU A 55 -5.86 2.20 10.78
C GLU A 55 -4.88 2.55 11.91
N ASP A 56 -3.63 2.09 11.82
CA ASP A 56 -2.61 2.37 12.84
C ASP A 56 -2.26 3.86 12.86
N ALA A 57 -2.19 4.50 11.68
CA ALA A 57 -1.98 5.93 11.53
C ALA A 57 -3.12 6.75 12.14
N ILE A 58 -4.37 6.39 11.83
CA ILE A 58 -5.56 7.08 12.36
C ILE A 58 -5.63 6.94 13.89
N ARG A 59 -5.37 5.74 14.42
CA ARG A 59 -5.36 5.49 15.87
C ARG A 59 -4.25 6.23 16.61
N ALA A 60 -3.10 6.44 15.96
CA ALA A 60 -1.96 7.13 16.56
C ALA A 60 -2.03 8.67 16.46
N ALA A 61 -2.97 9.21 15.68
CA ALA A 61 -3.09 10.64 15.45
C ALA A 61 -3.54 11.41 16.71
N ASP A 62 -2.94 12.57 16.95
CA ASP A 62 -3.39 13.47 18.03
C ASP A 62 -4.75 14.10 17.74
N HIS A 63 -5.05 14.29 16.45
CA HIS A 63 -6.29 14.85 15.94
C HIS A 63 -6.60 14.25 14.56
N VAL A 64 -7.84 13.84 14.36
CA VAL A 64 -8.35 13.22 13.13
C VAL A 64 -9.44 14.12 12.56
N ILE A 65 -9.46 14.26 11.24
CA ILE A 65 -10.51 14.94 10.48
C ILE A 65 -11.02 13.95 9.44
N ASP A 66 -12.30 13.61 9.52
CA ASP A 66 -12.97 12.71 8.59
C ASP A 66 -13.76 13.50 7.54
N ILE A 67 -13.47 13.27 6.27
CA ILE A 67 -14.12 13.92 5.13
C ILE A 67 -15.04 12.91 4.43
N GLY A 68 -16.28 13.29 4.18
CA GLY A 68 -17.27 12.42 3.56
C GLY A 68 -18.59 13.15 3.28
N PRO A 69 -19.75 12.45 3.32
CA PRO A 69 -19.93 11.01 3.59
C PRO A 69 -19.61 10.09 2.39
N GLY A 70 -19.43 10.64 1.20
CA GLY A 70 -19.06 9.91 -0.02
C GLY A 70 -17.99 10.62 -0.85
N ALA A 71 -17.78 10.15 -2.07
CA ALA A 71 -16.84 10.75 -3.00
C ALA A 71 -17.53 11.76 -3.96
N GLY A 72 -16.75 12.68 -4.53
CA GLY A 72 -17.23 13.63 -5.55
C GLY A 72 -18.34 14.54 -5.01
N VAL A 73 -19.46 14.61 -5.72
CA VAL A 73 -20.63 15.46 -5.36
C VAL A 73 -21.30 15.04 -4.04
N HIS A 74 -21.00 13.83 -3.54
CA HIS A 74 -21.50 13.31 -2.27
C HIS A 74 -20.50 13.47 -1.12
N GLY A 75 -19.37 14.14 -1.36
CA GLY A 75 -18.34 14.42 -0.38
C GLY A 75 -18.22 15.90 -0.03
N GLY A 76 -17.04 16.30 0.44
CA GLY A 76 -16.69 17.69 0.71
C GLY A 76 -17.22 18.25 2.03
N GLN A 77 -17.65 17.39 2.94
CA GLN A 77 -18.13 17.77 4.28
C GLN A 77 -17.22 17.18 5.35
N ILE A 78 -17.02 17.91 6.44
CA ILE A 78 -16.39 17.37 7.65
C ILE A 78 -17.45 16.58 8.38
N VAL A 79 -17.31 15.25 8.39
CA VAL A 79 -18.27 14.34 9.04
C VAL A 79 -17.96 14.23 10.53
N ALA A 80 -16.68 14.17 10.87
CA ALA A 80 -16.20 14.13 12.24
C ALA A 80 -14.84 14.81 12.36
N GLN A 81 -14.54 15.40 13.50
CA GLN A 81 -13.22 15.91 13.83
C GLN A 81 -12.99 15.84 15.33
N GLY A 82 -11.80 15.46 15.76
CA GLY A 82 -11.51 15.28 17.18
C GLY A 82 -10.38 14.29 17.44
N ARG A 83 -10.36 13.73 18.64
CA ARG A 83 -9.49 12.60 18.98
C ARG A 83 -10.06 11.31 18.38
N TYR A 84 -9.25 10.25 18.41
CA TYR A 84 -9.65 8.94 17.93
C TYR A 84 -10.98 8.47 18.56
N GLU A 85 -11.19 8.72 19.85
CA GLU A 85 -12.44 8.36 20.54
C GLU A 85 -13.65 9.12 19.98
N ASP A 86 -13.49 10.42 19.71
CA ASP A 86 -14.55 11.25 19.13
C ASP A 86 -14.95 10.77 17.72
N ILE A 87 -13.98 10.25 16.95
CA ILE A 87 -14.25 9.67 15.62
C ILE A 87 -15.06 8.38 15.76
N LEU A 88 -14.76 7.50 16.71
CA LEU A 88 -15.47 6.23 16.87
C LEU A 88 -16.97 6.40 17.16
N ASP A 89 -17.31 7.46 17.90
CA ASP A 89 -18.66 7.81 18.30
C ASP A 89 -19.44 8.58 17.21
N ALA A 90 -18.77 8.97 16.11
CA ALA A 90 -19.39 9.73 15.05
C ALA A 90 -20.37 8.88 14.22
N GLU A 91 -21.64 9.27 14.23
CA GLU A 91 -22.67 8.72 13.35
C GLU A 91 -22.48 9.21 11.91
N GLY A 92 -22.68 8.32 10.93
CA GLY A 92 -22.56 8.66 9.51
C GLY A 92 -21.12 8.74 8.97
N SER A 93 -20.10 8.57 9.81
CA SER A 93 -18.71 8.42 9.40
C SER A 93 -18.43 7.00 8.90
N LEU A 94 -18.05 6.87 7.62
CA LEU A 94 -17.63 5.59 7.07
C LEU A 94 -16.35 5.09 7.74
N THR A 95 -15.44 6.01 8.05
CA THR A 95 -14.19 5.74 8.77
C THR A 95 -14.50 5.16 10.16
N ALA A 96 -15.42 5.77 10.91
CA ALA A 96 -15.85 5.27 12.22
C ALA A 96 -16.47 3.88 12.13
N ASP A 97 -17.27 3.61 11.10
CA ASP A 97 -17.90 2.29 10.93
C ASP A 97 -16.87 1.17 10.76
N TYR A 98 -15.78 1.40 10.01
CA TYR A 98 -14.71 0.41 9.86
C TYR A 98 -13.84 0.30 11.11
N LEU A 99 -13.43 1.42 11.72
CA LEU A 99 -12.58 1.42 12.92
C LEU A 99 -13.26 0.80 14.15
N SER A 100 -14.59 0.96 14.27
CA SER A 100 -15.39 0.36 15.34
C SER A 100 -15.80 -1.09 15.08
N GLY A 101 -15.61 -1.59 13.86
CA GLY A 101 -16.06 -2.91 13.42
C GLY A 101 -17.56 -3.01 13.14
N ARG A 102 -18.32 -1.90 13.13
CA ARG A 102 -19.71 -1.87 12.63
C ARG A 102 -19.79 -2.31 11.17
N LYS A 103 -18.75 -1.99 10.40
CA LYS A 103 -18.47 -2.54 9.07
C LYS A 103 -17.13 -3.28 9.10
N ALA A 104 -17.03 -4.30 8.26
CA ALA A 104 -15.79 -5.06 8.06
C ALA A 104 -15.71 -5.53 6.61
N ILE A 105 -14.49 -5.79 6.14
CA ILE A 105 -14.27 -6.43 4.84
C ILE A 105 -14.52 -7.93 5.03
N ALA A 106 -15.55 -8.46 4.38
CA ALA A 106 -15.90 -9.87 4.47
C ALA A 106 -14.75 -10.75 3.92
N ILE A 107 -14.35 -11.75 4.70
CA ILE A 107 -13.41 -12.77 4.25
C ILE A 107 -14.23 -13.85 3.52
N PRO A 108 -13.93 -14.17 2.25
CA PRO A 108 -14.67 -15.21 1.53
C PRO A 108 -14.61 -16.55 2.27
N GLU A 109 -15.78 -17.15 2.53
CA GLU A 109 -15.89 -18.45 3.21
C GLU A 109 -15.26 -19.58 2.39
N GLN A 110 -15.29 -19.46 1.06
CA GLN A 110 -14.75 -20.43 0.14
C GLN A 110 -13.69 -19.78 -0.76
N ARG A 111 -12.56 -20.47 -0.92
CA ARG A 111 -11.52 -20.11 -1.90
C ARG A 111 -11.63 -21.02 -3.12
N HIS A 112 -11.53 -20.43 -4.31
CA HIS A 112 -11.46 -21.19 -5.55
C HIS A 112 -10.23 -22.09 -5.55
N LYS A 113 -10.42 -23.38 -5.87
CA LYS A 113 -9.32 -24.33 -6.00
C LYS A 113 -8.56 -24.06 -7.31
N PRO A 114 -7.23 -24.23 -7.35
CA PRO A 114 -6.49 -24.11 -8.59
C PRO A 114 -6.95 -25.16 -9.60
N GLY A 115 -7.09 -24.73 -10.85
CA GLY A 115 -7.33 -25.63 -11.97
C GLY A 115 -6.08 -26.43 -12.35
N LYS A 116 -6.13 -27.05 -13.53
CA LYS A 116 -4.99 -27.81 -14.08
C LYS A 116 -3.92 -26.93 -14.74
N GLN A 117 -4.26 -25.68 -15.09
CA GLN A 117 -3.38 -24.77 -15.80
C GLN A 117 -2.55 -23.94 -14.83
N TRP A 118 -1.24 -23.93 -15.05
CA TRP A 118 -0.26 -23.24 -14.24
C TRP A 118 0.78 -22.59 -15.15
N LEU A 119 1.11 -21.35 -14.85
CA LEU A 119 2.23 -20.64 -15.47
C LEU A 119 3.45 -20.78 -14.57
N THR A 120 4.54 -21.29 -15.11
CA THR A 120 5.81 -21.45 -14.39
C THR A 120 6.83 -20.50 -14.99
N LEU A 121 7.32 -19.57 -14.19
CA LEU A 121 8.48 -18.73 -14.51
C LEU A 121 9.68 -19.27 -13.75
N SER A 122 10.71 -19.71 -14.46
CA SER A 122 11.92 -20.30 -13.88
C SER A 122 13.14 -19.42 -14.12
N GLY A 123 13.95 -19.31 -13.07
CA GLY A 123 15.26 -18.66 -13.08
C GLY A 123 15.23 -17.16 -13.30
N ALA A 124 14.26 -16.46 -12.70
CA ALA A 124 14.21 -15.01 -12.72
C ALA A 124 15.37 -14.42 -11.89
N THR A 125 16.18 -13.57 -12.51
CA THR A 125 17.41 -12.98 -11.94
C THR A 125 17.48 -11.46 -12.10
N GLY A 126 16.39 -10.82 -12.51
CA GLY A 126 16.30 -9.36 -12.54
C GLY A 126 16.59 -8.70 -11.18
N ASN A 127 17.35 -7.61 -11.18
CA ASN A 127 17.72 -6.85 -9.98
C ASN A 127 18.27 -7.75 -8.85
N ASN A 128 17.54 -7.87 -7.74
CA ASN A 128 17.94 -8.65 -6.56
C ASN A 128 17.29 -10.04 -6.50
N LEU A 129 16.62 -10.50 -7.57
CA LEU A 129 16.06 -11.84 -7.64
C LEU A 129 17.19 -12.88 -7.73
N LYS A 130 17.05 -13.95 -6.94
CA LYS A 130 18.08 -15.00 -6.78
C LYS A 130 17.65 -16.29 -7.47
N ASP A 131 17.71 -16.30 -8.81
CA ASP A 131 17.34 -17.46 -9.65
C ASP A 131 15.96 -18.04 -9.28
N VAL A 132 14.97 -17.14 -9.15
CA VAL A 132 13.66 -17.45 -8.58
C VAL A 132 12.82 -18.28 -9.54
N GLU A 133 12.22 -19.36 -9.02
CA GLU A 133 11.12 -20.08 -9.67
C GLU A 133 9.79 -19.72 -8.99
N VAL A 134 8.78 -19.41 -9.79
CA VAL A 134 7.41 -19.17 -9.30
C VAL A 134 6.38 -19.88 -10.19
N LYS A 135 5.39 -20.49 -9.55
CA LYS A 135 4.24 -21.15 -10.21
C LYS A 135 2.97 -20.40 -9.87
N LEU A 136 2.24 -19.98 -10.90
CA LEU A 136 1.03 -19.18 -10.79
C LEU A 136 -0.16 -19.96 -11.34
N PRO A 137 -1.19 -20.25 -10.52
CA PRO A 137 -2.39 -20.91 -11.00
C PRO A 137 -3.21 -19.95 -11.88
N ILE A 138 -3.59 -20.41 -13.07
CA ILE A 138 -4.42 -19.61 -13.98
C ILE A 138 -5.87 -19.59 -13.47
N GLY A 139 -6.52 -18.42 -13.59
CA GLY A 139 -7.93 -18.23 -13.23
C GLY A 139 -8.18 -17.96 -11.74
N LEU A 140 -7.12 -17.74 -10.94
CA LEU A 140 -7.22 -17.38 -9.53
C LEU A 140 -6.75 -15.94 -9.25
N MET A 141 -7.36 -15.30 -8.26
CA MET A 141 -6.82 -14.08 -7.64
C MET A 141 -5.60 -14.43 -6.80
N THR A 142 -4.40 -14.18 -7.34
CA THR A 142 -3.13 -14.46 -6.65
C THR A 142 -2.51 -13.16 -6.13
N CYS A 143 -2.27 -13.08 -4.82
CA CYS A 143 -1.60 -11.94 -4.20
C CYS A 143 -0.10 -12.21 -4.06
N VAL A 144 0.73 -11.28 -4.56
CA VAL A 144 2.19 -11.31 -4.36
C VAL A 144 2.53 -10.31 -3.26
N THR A 145 2.94 -10.80 -2.10
CA THR A 145 3.23 -10.00 -0.90
C THR A 145 4.71 -10.10 -0.49
N GLY A 146 5.11 -9.27 0.47
CA GLY A 146 6.47 -9.16 0.97
C GLY A 146 6.90 -7.72 1.24
N VAL A 147 7.99 -7.53 1.97
CA VAL A 147 8.50 -6.22 2.40
C VAL A 147 8.93 -5.34 1.22
N SER A 148 9.07 -4.02 1.42
CA SER A 148 9.58 -3.14 0.37
C SER A 148 11.01 -3.56 -0.05
N GLY A 149 11.30 -3.52 -1.34
CA GLY A 149 12.59 -3.97 -1.89
C GLY A 149 12.79 -5.49 -1.98
N SER A 150 11.82 -6.32 -1.61
CA SER A 150 11.92 -7.80 -1.71
C SER A 150 11.98 -8.35 -3.15
N GLY A 151 11.69 -7.53 -4.16
CA GLY A 151 11.72 -7.95 -5.57
C GLY A 151 10.34 -8.21 -6.20
N LYS A 152 9.22 -7.94 -5.50
CA LYS A 152 7.85 -8.13 -6.03
C LYS A 152 7.63 -7.45 -7.38
N SER A 153 7.95 -6.15 -7.47
CA SER A 153 7.78 -5.39 -8.72
C SER A 153 8.69 -5.90 -9.82
N THR A 154 9.92 -6.31 -9.48
CA THR A 154 10.82 -6.93 -10.46
C THR A 154 10.22 -8.23 -11.00
N LEU A 155 9.76 -9.11 -10.12
CA LEU A 155 9.21 -10.41 -10.48
C LEU A 155 7.94 -10.28 -11.32
N ILE A 156 7.01 -9.40 -10.91
CA ILE A 156 5.69 -9.29 -11.54
C ILE A 156 5.68 -8.26 -12.68
N ASN A 157 6.09 -7.03 -12.43
CA ASN A 157 5.95 -5.95 -13.42
C ASN A 157 7.09 -5.96 -14.44
N ASP A 158 8.34 -6.14 -13.99
CA ASP A 158 9.50 -6.05 -14.88
C ASP A 158 9.79 -7.36 -15.62
N THR A 159 9.43 -8.51 -15.05
CA THR A 159 9.56 -9.82 -15.70
C THR A 159 8.23 -10.31 -16.24
N LEU A 160 7.33 -10.80 -15.38
CA LEU A 160 6.15 -11.56 -15.82
C LEU A 160 5.19 -10.78 -16.72
N PHE A 161 4.84 -9.54 -16.35
CA PHE A 161 3.95 -8.68 -17.11
C PHE A 161 4.54 -8.38 -18.49
N ARG A 162 5.84 -8.08 -18.57
CA ARG A 162 6.49 -7.80 -19.87
C ARG A 162 6.52 -9.03 -20.77
N ILE A 163 6.74 -10.22 -20.21
CA ILE A 163 6.61 -11.48 -20.95
C ILE A 163 5.19 -11.65 -21.48
N ALA A 164 4.18 -11.57 -20.62
CA ALA A 164 2.78 -11.72 -21.02
C ALA A 164 2.35 -10.66 -22.05
N HIS A 165 2.79 -9.42 -21.88
CA HIS A 165 2.49 -8.31 -22.80
C HIS A 165 3.13 -8.53 -24.19
N ARG A 166 4.30 -9.17 -24.25
CA ARG A 166 4.95 -9.55 -25.50
C ARG A 166 4.24 -10.74 -26.17
N GLU A 167 4.03 -11.82 -25.42
CA GLU A 167 3.49 -13.08 -25.96
C GLU A 167 2.00 -12.98 -26.31
N LEU A 168 1.20 -12.27 -25.52
CA LEU A 168 -0.25 -12.17 -25.71
C LEU A 168 -0.65 -10.95 -26.54
N ASN A 169 0.03 -9.80 -26.35
CA ASN A 169 -0.37 -8.54 -26.97
C ASN A 169 0.58 -8.08 -28.10
N LYS A 170 1.61 -8.86 -28.43
CA LYS A 170 2.58 -8.57 -29.50
C LYS A 170 3.27 -7.21 -29.35
N ALA A 171 3.46 -6.74 -28.11
CA ALA A 171 4.12 -5.48 -27.86
C ALA A 171 5.61 -5.55 -28.18
N THR A 172 6.14 -4.49 -28.79
CA THR A 172 7.50 -4.44 -29.34
C THR A 172 8.50 -3.67 -28.48
N VAL A 173 8.07 -2.95 -27.44
CA VAL A 173 8.90 -1.93 -26.76
C VAL A 173 9.35 -2.33 -25.34
N THR A 174 8.89 -3.46 -24.80
CA THR A 174 9.15 -3.82 -23.40
C THR A 174 9.94 -5.11 -23.28
N GLU A 175 11.26 -5.01 -23.14
CA GLU A 175 12.10 -6.18 -22.80
C GLU A 175 11.87 -6.61 -21.34
N PRO A 176 11.61 -7.91 -21.09
CA PRO A 176 11.51 -8.46 -19.74
C PRO A 176 12.87 -8.49 -19.04
N ALA A 177 12.87 -8.31 -17.72
CA ALA A 177 14.07 -8.50 -16.91
C ALA A 177 14.56 -9.98 -16.98
N PRO A 178 15.86 -10.26 -16.77
CA PRO A 178 16.46 -11.58 -16.99
C PRO A 178 15.70 -12.75 -16.33
N TYR A 179 15.48 -13.81 -17.11
CA TYR A 179 14.86 -15.07 -16.69
C TYR A 179 15.37 -16.22 -17.58
N LYS A 180 15.21 -17.48 -17.14
CA LYS A 180 15.66 -18.65 -17.92
C LYS A 180 14.57 -19.18 -18.84
N LYS A 181 13.36 -19.36 -18.31
CA LYS A 181 12.26 -20.02 -19.04
C LYS A 181 10.90 -19.61 -18.50
N ILE A 182 9.90 -19.60 -19.38
CA ILE A 182 8.49 -19.56 -19.00
C ILE A 182 7.77 -20.72 -19.69
N ASP A 183 6.90 -21.41 -18.97
CA ASP A 183 6.10 -22.54 -19.45
C ASP A 183 4.66 -22.45 -18.93
N GLY A 184 3.69 -22.90 -19.72
CA GLY A 184 2.27 -23.02 -19.32
C GLY A 184 1.31 -22.16 -20.13
#